data_AF-A0A943P382-F1
#
_entry.id   AF-A0A943P382-F1
#
_cell.length_a   1.000
_cell.length_b   1.000
_cell.length_c   1.000
_cell.angle_alpha   90.00
_cell.angle_beta   90.00
_cell.angle_gamma   90.00
#
_symmetry.space_group_name_H-M   'P 1'
#
loop_
_entity.id
_entity.type
_entity.pdbx_description
1 polymer ?
#
loop_
_entity_poly.entity_id
_entity_poly.type
_entity_poly.pdbx_seq_one_letter_code
_entity_poly.pdbx_strand_id
1 'polypeptide(L)'
;MFREWILLLASSLSAGYSVENALGQSYRELALMFPGGGIMLEELKWMLAKAGNNQRPETLMMELAFRHPMEEVKSFAEVFCTARTSGGSLNAVIRSTAAQMAEVMDTRREIAAMLAAKVYEQRIMTVMPAAILLYMRIGSEEFLKGLYHEPAGIVVMTISLCIYLAAYLIGKRMVQFEI
;
A
#
# COMPACT_ATOMS: atom_id res chain seq x y z
N MET A 1 4.01 -1.94 9.00
CA MET A 1 4.91 -1.63 10.13
C MET A 1 4.54 -0.33 10.83
N PHE A 2 4.35 0.79 10.11
CA PHE A 2 3.94 2.06 10.72
C PHE A 2 2.61 1.95 11.49
N ARG A 3 1.62 1.25 10.91
CA ARG A 3 0.35 0.92 11.56
C ARG A 3 0.54 0.23 12.90
N GLU A 4 1.29 -0.88 12.90
CA GLU A 4 1.55 -1.69 14.09
C GLU A 4 2.26 -0.85 15.15
N TRP A 5 3.27 -0.07 14.75
CA TRP A 5 3.97 0.82 15.66
C TRP A 5 3.06 1.88 16.30
N ILE A 6 2.22 2.57 15.52
CA ILE A 6 1.27 3.58 16.02
C ILE A 6 0.36 2.97 17.09
N LEU A 7 -0.14 1.74 16.88
CA LEU A 7 -0.97 1.03 17.84
C LEU A 7 -0.20 0.65 19.11
N LEU A 8 1.03 0.14 18.99
CA LEU A 8 1.87 -0.22 20.15
C LEU A 8 2.23 1.02 20.99
N LEU A 9 2.57 2.12 20.31
CA LEU A 9 2.86 3.40 20.95
C LEU A 9 1.63 3.93 21.70
N ALA A 10 0.47 3.95 21.04
CA ALA A 10 -0.78 4.41 21.64
C ALA A 10 -1.21 3.56 22.85
N SER A 11 -1.02 2.24 22.77
CA SER A 11 -1.26 1.31 23.87
C SER A 11 -0.35 1.61 25.06
N SER A 12 0.94 1.78 24.81
CA SER A 12 1.94 2.10 25.83
C SER A 12 1.65 3.43 26.51
N LEU A 13 1.39 4.50 25.75
CA LEU A 13 1.05 5.81 26.30
C LEU A 13 -0.22 5.74 27.16
N SER A 14 -1.23 5.01 26.70
CA SER A 14 -2.46 4.82 27.44
C SER A 14 -2.29 4.01 28.74
N ALA A 15 -1.27 3.16 28.82
CA ALA A 15 -0.91 2.44 30.04
C ALA A 15 -0.16 3.33 31.06
N GLY A 16 0.03 4.61 30.75
CA GLY A 16 0.69 5.59 31.63
C GLY A 16 2.21 5.62 31.47
N TYR A 17 2.78 4.99 30.45
CA TYR A 17 4.20 5.12 30.16
C TYR A 17 4.55 6.54 29.73
N SER A 18 5.75 7.02 30.12
CA SER A 18 6.33 8.22 29.53
C SER A 18 6.55 8.01 28.03
N VAL A 19 6.67 9.09 27.26
CA VAL A 19 6.83 9.01 25.79
C VAL A 19 8.09 8.25 25.41
N GLU A 20 9.19 8.49 26.11
CA GLU A 20 10.48 7.84 25.88
C GLU A 20 10.39 6.34 26.17
N ASN A 21 9.70 5.97 27.25
CA ASN A 21 9.51 4.57 27.60
C ASN A 21 8.54 3.88 26.64
N ALA A 22 7.48 4.57 26.20
CA ALA A 22 6.55 4.08 25.18
C ALA A 22 7.25 3.87 23.82
N LEU A 23 8.17 4.75 23.43
CA LEU A 23 9.02 4.57 22.25
C LEU A 23 9.92 3.34 22.40
N GLY A 24 10.56 3.17 23.57
CA GLY A 24 11.42 2.01 23.84
C GLY A 24 10.65 0.69 23.82
N GLN A 25 9.47 0.68 24.44
CA GLN A 25 8.60 -0.49 24.50
C GLN A 25 8.05 -0.86 23.12
N SER A 26 7.50 0.14 22.39
CA SER A 26 6.98 -0.08 21.04
C SER A 26 8.07 -0.57 20.07
N TYR A 27 9.32 -0.12 20.22
CA TYR A 27 10.45 -0.67 19.44
C TYR A 27 10.70 -2.15 19.74
N ARG A 28 10.74 -2.55 21.02
CA ARG A 28 10.97 -3.94 21.42
C ARG A 28 9.86 -4.86 20.91
N GLU A 29 8.61 -4.45 21.08
CA GLU A 29 7.46 -5.22 20.62
C GLU A 29 7.43 -5.31 19.09
N LEU A 30 7.71 -4.21 18.38
CA LEU A 30 7.78 -4.23 16.92
C LEU A 30 8.92 -5.10 16.40
N ALA A 31 10.07 -5.13 17.09
CA ALA A 31 11.21 -5.97 16.72
C ALA A 31 10.90 -7.47 16.88
N LEU A 32 10.08 -7.83 17.86
CA LEU A 32 9.59 -9.20 18.03
C LEU A 32 8.59 -9.58 16.94
N MET A 33 7.72 -8.66 16.51
CA MET A 33 6.77 -8.90 15.42
C MET A 33 7.46 -9.01 14.05
N PHE A 34 8.54 -8.25 13.84
CA PHE A 34 9.26 -8.18 12.56
C PHE A 34 10.77 -8.45 12.74
N PRO A 35 11.18 -9.71 13.00
CA PRO A 35 12.58 -10.05 13.26
C PRO A 35 13.50 -9.86 12.05
N GLY A 36 12.94 -9.83 10.83
CA GLY A 36 13.68 -9.52 9.60
C GLY A 36 14.07 -8.04 9.43
N GLY A 37 13.73 -7.19 10.39
CA GLY A 37 13.97 -5.74 10.32
C GLY A 37 12.90 -5.02 9.50
N GLY A 38 13.19 -3.76 9.17
CA GLY A 38 12.32 -2.93 8.36
C GLY A 38 12.50 -1.44 8.60
N ILE A 39 11.99 -0.63 7.67
CA ILE A 39 12.17 0.83 7.65
C ILE A 39 11.74 1.47 8.98
N MET A 40 10.59 1.06 9.53
CA MET A 40 10.10 1.60 10.80
C MET A 40 10.99 1.22 11.99
N LEU A 41 11.58 0.02 11.99
CA LEU A 41 12.48 -0.42 13.06
C LEU A 41 13.80 0.36 13.03
N GLU A 42 14.32 0.62 11.84
CA GLU A 42 15.48 1.50 11.67
C GLU A 42 15.14 2.91 12.17
N GLU A 43 13.96 3.44 11.81
CA GLU A 43 13.60 4.77 12.27
C GLU A 43 13.37 4.88 13.78
N LEU A 44 12.81 3.85 14.40
CA LEU A 44 12.71 3.80 15.85
C LEU A 44 14.08 3.79 16.52
N LYS A 45 15.08 3.09 15.97
CA LYS A 45 16.44 3.16 16.50
C LYS A 45 16.99 4.59 16.46
N TRP A 46 16.79 5.29 15.34
CA TRP A 46 17.20 6.70 15.21
C TRP A 46 16.47 7.60 16.20
N MET A 47 15.15 7.44 16.35
CA MET A 47 14.35 8.20 17.29
C MET A 47 14.79 7.94 18.75
N LEU A 48 15.06 6.68 19.11
CA LEU A 48 15.53 6.31 20.45
C LEU A 48 16.91 6.88 20.76
N ALA A 49 17.84 6.86 19.80
CA ALA A 49 19.15 7.47 19.97
C ALA A 49 19.05 8.99 20.21
N LYS A 50 18.16 9.67 19.47
CA LYS A 50 17.89 11.10 19.63
C LYS A 50 17.14 11.43 20.93
N ALA A 51 16.19 10.59 21.33
CA ALA A 51 15.50 10.72 22.62
C ALA A 51 16.50 10.60 23.78
N GLY A 52 17.49 9.71 23.69
CA GLY A 52 18.59 9.61 24.65
C GLY A 52 19.47 10.85 24.73
N ASN A 53 19.50 11.67 23.68
CA ASN A 53 20.18 12.98 23.65
C ASN A 53 19.26 14.14 24.06
N ASN A 54 18.22 13.87 24.84
CA ASN A 54 17.28 14.84 25.39
C ASN A 54 16.53 15.67 24.33
N GLN A 55 16.38 15.14 23.12
CA GLN A 55 15.61 15.80 22.07
C GLN A 55 14.11 15.68 22.35
N ARG A 56 13.38 16.78 22.14
CA ARG A 56 11.93 16.86 22.36
C ARG A 56 11.19 15.82 21.51
N PRO A 57 10.30 14.98 22.08
CA PRO A 57 9.62 13.97 21.27
C PRO A 57 8.67 14.56 20.21
N GLU A 58 8.28 15.84 20.32
CA GLU A 58 7.57 16.60 19.27
C GLU A 58 8.40 16.61 18.00
N THR A 59 9.67 16.97 18.15
CA THR A 59 10.62 17.07 17.05
C THR A 59 10.84 15.69 16.43
N LEU A 60 10.94 14.64 17.25
CA LEU A 60 11.09 13.27 16.75
C LEU A 60 9.90 12.82 15.88
N MET A 61 8.67 13.11 16.32
CA MET A 61 7.46 12.75 15.57
C MET A 61 7.32 13.56 14.28
N MET A 62 7.64 14.85 14.31
CA MET A 62 7.60 15.70 13.11
C MET A 62 8.70 15.33 12.10
N GLU A 63 9.90 14.99 12.56
CA GLU A 63 10.97 14.47 11.70
C GLU A 63 10.60 13.12 11.07
N LEU A 64 9.89 12.25 11.79
CA LEU A 64 9.37 11.01 11.24
C LEU A 64 8.34 11.28 10.13
N ALA A 65 7.38 12.17 10.38
CA ALA A 65 6.37 12.57 9.38
C ALA A 65 6.98 13.26 8.16
N PHE A 66 8.08 14.01 8.34
CA PHE A 66 8.80 14.64 7.24
C PHE A 66 9.55 13.63 6.37
N ARG A 67 10.20 12.64 7.00
CA ARG A 67 10.94 11.59 6.27
C ARG A 67 10.03 10.56 5.61
N HIS A 68 8.86 10.31 6.22
CA HIS A 68 7.83 9.41 5.70
C HIS A 68 6.52 10.17 5.52
N PRO A 69 6.31 10.84 4.36
CA PRO A 69 5.16 11.70 4.10
C PRO A 69 3.89 10.89 3.79
N MET A 70 3.55 9.94 4.66
CA MET A 70 2.26 9.28 4.66
C MET A 70 1.27 10.16 5.43
N GLU A 71 0.08 10.34 4.85
CA GLU A 71 -0.97 11.21 5.40
C GLU A 71 -1.33 10.83 6.84
N GLU A 72 -1.35 9.53 7.14
CA GLU A 72 -1.67 8.97 8.44
C GLU A 72 -0.56 9.24 9.46
N VAL A 73 0.71 9.12 9.08
CA VAL A 73 1.85 9.41 9.97
C VAL A 73 1.92 10.90 10.29
N LYS A 74 1.70 11.77 9.29
CA LYS A 74 1.65 13.21 9.48
C LYS A 74 0.51 13.61 10.41
N SER A 75 -0.69 13.12 10.15
CA SER A 75 -1.86 13.38 10.98
C SER A 75 -1.66 12.89 12.41
N PHE A 76 -1.03 11.72 12.59
CA PHE A 76 -0.70 11.19 13.92
C PHE A 76 0.27 12.12 14.67
N ALA A 77 1.34 12.56 14.02
CA ALA A 77 2.35 13.44 14.60
C ALA A 77 1.75 14.79 15.02
N GLU A 78 0.87 15.37 14.19
CA GLU A 78 0.19 16.64 14.48
C GLU A 78 -0.75 16.51 15.69
N VAL A 79 -1.56 15.46 15.75
CA VAL A 79 -2.44 15.20 16.89
C VAL A 79 -1.64 14.94 18.15
N PHE A 80 -0.53 14.19 18.06
CA PHE A 80 0.38 13.93 19.17
C PHE A 80 0.97 15.22 19.75
N CYS A 81 1.48 16.11 18.89
CA CYS A 81 2.06 17.39 19.31
C CYS A 81 1.01 18.32 19.92
N THR A 82 -0.19 18.36 19.33
CA THR A 82 -1.31 19.18 19.81
C THR A 82 -1.78 18.71 21.18
N ALA A 83 -2.01 17.40 21.34
CA ALA A 83 -2.50 16.81 22.58
C ALA A 83 -1.51 17.00 23.75
N ARG A 84 -0.21 16.99 23.46
CA ARG A 84 0.81 17.23 24.50
C ARG A 84 0.93 18.70 24.90
N THR A 85 0.67 19.62 23.97
CA THR A 85 0.73 21.07 24.24
C THR A 85 -0.54 21.57 24.94
N SER A 86 -1.70 20.98 24.64
CA SER A 86 -3.00 21.40 25.20
C SER A 86 -3.28 20.85 26.60
N GLY A 87 -2.50 19.89 27.10
CA GLY A 87 -2.69 19.30 28.43
C GLY A 87 -3.99 18.49 28.59
N GLY A 88 -4.74 18.26 27.51
CA GLY A 88 -5.88 17.36 27.50
C GLY A 88 -5.48 15.90 27.75
N SER A 89 -6.44 14.99 27.80
CA SER A 89 -6.18 13.55 27.92
C SER A 89 -5.45 13.02 26.67
N LEU A 90 -4.12 13.21 26.66
CA LEU A 90 -3.17 12.72 25.67
C LEU A 90 -3.45 11.25 25.36
N ASN A 91 -3.75 10.48 26.40
CA ASN A 91 -4.03 9.05 26.32
C ASN A 91 -5.32 8.75 25.53
N ALA A 92 -6.42 9.45 25.79
CA ALA A 92 -7.68 9.19 25.07
C ALA A 92 -7.61 9.65 23.61
N VAL A 93 -7.04 10.83 23.37
CA VAL A 93 -6.93 11.43 22.03
C VAL A 93 -6.01 10.59 21.15
N ILE A 94 -4.83 10.20 21.66
CA ILE A 94 -3.89 9.36 20.91
C ILE A 94 -4.50 8.00 20.61
N ARG A 95 -5.15 7.36 21.58
CA ARG A 95 -5.75 6.02 21.37
C ARG A 95 -6.82 6.04 20.29
N SER A 96 -7.74 6.99 20.33
CA SER A 96 -8.81 7.09 19.32
C SER A 96 -8.23 7.40 17.94
N THR A 97 -7.28 8.33 17.87
CA THR A 97 -6.64 8.75 16.62
C THR A 97 -5.81 7.62 16.01
N ALA A 98 -5.03 6.91 16.82
CA ALA A 98 -4.25 5.74 16.40
C ALA A 98 -5.16 4.62 15.85
N ALA A 99 -6.30 4.36 16.49
CA ALA A 99 -7.25 3.37 16.04
C ALA A 99 -7.88 3.75 14.69
N GLN A 100 -8.36 4.99 14.55
CA GLN A 100 -8.91 5.50 13.29
C GLN A 100 -7.88 5.45 12.15
N MET A 101 -6.65 5.86 12.41
CA MET A 101 -5.58 5.81 11.41
C MET A 101 -5.22 4.38 11.01
N ALA A 102 -5.18 3.45 11.96
CA ALA A 102 -4.93 2.05 11.66
C ALA A 102 -6.03 1.46 10.76
N GLU A 103 -7.29 1.82 10.99
CA GLU A 103 -8.44 1.41 10.16
C GLU A 103 -8.35 1.99 8.75
N VAL A 104 -7.98 3.26 8.61
CA VAL A 104 -7.74 3.90 7.29
C VAL A 104 -6.61 3.20 6.54
N MET A 105 -5.52 2.87 7.23
CA MET A 105 -4.39 2.14 6.62
C MET A 105 -4.78 0.72 6.18
N ASP A 106 -5.59 0.01 6.96
CA ASP A 106 -6.10 -1.31 6.59
C ASP A 106 -7.00 -1.22 5.36
N THR A 107 -7.93 -0.28 5.35
CA THR A 107 -8.84 -0.04 4.23
C THR A 107 -8.07 0.27 2.94
N ARG A 108 -7.04 1.15 3.01
CA ARG A 108 -6.18 1.43 1.85
C ARG A 108 -5.44 0.18 1.37
N ARG A 109 -4.96 -0.67 2.28
CA ARG A 109 -4.26 -1.92 1.95
C ARG A 109 -5.19 -2.93 1.29
N GLU A 110 -6.42 -3.05 1.78
CA GLU A 110 -7.45 -3.90 1.18
C GLU A 110 -7.83 -3.41 -0.22
N ILE A 111 -8.01 -2.09 -0.40
CA ILE A 111 -8.26 -1.47 -1.70
C ILE A 111 -7.11 -1.79 -2.67
N ALA A 112 -5.86 -1.59 -2.25
CA ALA A 112 -4.70 -1.89 -3.08
C ALA A 112 -4.62 -3.38 -3.46
N ALA A 113 -4.98 -4.29 -2.56
CA ALA A 113 -5.02 -5.72 -2.85
C ALA A 113 -6.14 -6.07 -3.85
N MET A 114 -7.33 -5.50 -3.69
CA MET A 114 -8.44 -5.68 -4.63
C MET A 114 -8.12 -5.12 -6.02
N LEU A 115 -7.49 -3.95 -6.08
CA LEU A 115 -7.03 -3.34 -7.33
C LEU A 115 -5.95 -4.20 -8.00
N ALA A 116 -4.95 -4.66 -7.25
CA ALA A 116 -3.94 -5.56 -7.77
C ALA A 116 -4.58 -6.84 -8.36
N ALA A 117 -5.54 -7.44 -7.67
CA ALA A 117 -6.28 -8.59 -8.19
C ALA A 117 -7.00 -8.27 -9.51
N LYS A 118 -7.65 -7.11 -9.62
CA LYS A 118 -8.31 -6.67 -10.86
C LYS A 118 -7.34 -6.43 -12.01
N VAL A 119 -6.17 -5.84 -11.74
CA VAL A 119 -5.10 -5.67 -12.74
C VAL A 119 -4.60 -7.04 -13.23
N TYR A 120 -4.45 -8.02 -12.34
CA TYR A 120 -4.10 -9.39 -12.73
C TYR A 120 -5.16 -10.05 -13.61
N GLU A 121 -6.44 -9.95 -13.26
CA GLU A 121 -7.55 -10.43 -14.09
C GLU A 121 -7.51 -9.82 -15.49
N GLN A 122 -7.32 -8.50 -15.57
CA GLN A 122 -7.22 -7.79 -16.84
C GLN A 122 -6.03 -8.25 -17.68
N ARG A 123 -4.88 -8.49 -17.04
CA ARG A 123 -3.70 -9.02 -17.72
C ARG A 123 -3.97 -10.41 -18.28
N ILE A 124 -4.67 -11.28 -17.55
CA ILE A 124 -5.08 -12.61 -18.02
C ILE A 124 -6.05 -12.50 -19.21
N MET A 125 -7.08 -11.66 -19.10
CA MET A 125 -8.06 -11.45 -20.18
C MET A 125 -7.40 -10.96 -21.48
N THR A 126 -6.35 -10.14 -21.36
CA THR A 126 -5.58 -9.68 -22.53
C THR A 126 -4.82 -10.83 -23.18
N VAL A 127 -4.23 -11.74 -22.40
CA VAL A 127 -3.43 -12.88 -22.91
C VAL A 127 -4.31 -14.01 -23.46
N MET A 128 -5.53 -14.18 -22.96
CA MET A 128 -6.42 -15.30 -23.29
C MET A 128 -6.69 -15.47 -24.80
N PRO A 129 -7.04 -14.43 -25.60
CA PRO A 129 -7.24 -14.58 -27.04
C PRO A 129 -5.99 -15.06 -27.79
N ALA A 130 -4.80 -14.57 -27.41
CA ALA A 130 -3.54 -15.02 -28.00
C ALA A 130 -3.24 -16.49 -27.67
N ALA A 131 -3.53 -16.92 -26.44
CA ALA A 131 -3.39 -18.32 -26.03
C ALA A 131 -4.36 -19.26 -26.81
N ILE A 132 -5.61 -18.83 -27.00
CA ILE A 132 -6.61 -19.57 -27.82
C ILE A 132 -6.14 -19.68 -29.27
N LEU A 133 -5.67 -18.58 -29.86
CA LEU A 133 -5.13 -18.59 -31.22
C LEU A 133 -3.92 -19.52 -31.37
N LEU A 134 -3.01 -19.53 -30.39
CA LEU A 134 -1.87 -20.45 -30.38
C LEU A 134 -2.33 -21.92 -30.28
N TYR A 135 -3.29 -22.20 -29.40
CA TYR A 135 -3.87 -23.54 -29.25
C TYR A 135 -4.50 -24.03 -30.56
N MET A 136 -5.34 -23.21 -31.19
CA MET A 136 -5.96 -23.53 -32.48
C MET A 136 -4.91 -23.75 -33.58
N ARG A 137 -3.82 -22.99 -33.58
CA ARG A 137 -2.73 -23.16 -34.56
C ARG A 137 -2.05 -24.53 -34.47
N ILE A 138 -1.93 -25.10 -33.28
CA ILE A 138 -1.31 -26.42 -33.08
C ILE A 138 -2.30 -27.55 -33.35
N GLY A 139 -3.59 -27.36 -33.03
CA GLY A 139 -4.62 -28.39 -33.15
C GLY A 139 -5.35 -28.49 -34.49
N SER A 140 -5.48 -27.40 -35.26
CA SER A 140 -6.25 -27.37 -36.51
C SER A 140 -5.78 -26.28 -37.50
N GLU A 141 -4.75 -26.58 -38.30
CA GLU A 141 -4.27 -25.67 -39.36
C GLU A 141 -5.33 -25.36 -40.44
N GLU A 142 -6.27 -26.27 -40.65
CA GLU A 142 -7.30 -26.19 -41.70
C GLU A 142 -8.38 -25.13 -41.39
N PHE A 143 -8.64 -24.86 -40.11
CA PHE A 143 -9.60 -23.83 -39.67
C PHE A 143 -9.03 -22.41 -39.83
N LEU A 144 -7.72 -22.24 -39.60
CA LEU A 144 -7.03 -20.96 -39.81
C LEU A 144 -6.85 -20.65 -41.30
N LYS A 145 -6.63 -21.65 -42.16
CA LYS A 145 -6.55 -21.45 -43.62
C LYS A 145 -7.82 -20.84 -44.20
N GLY A 146 -9.00 -21.35 -43.83
CA GLY A 146 -10.29 -20.80 -44.27
C GLY A 146 -10.57 -19.37 -43.76
N LEU A 147 -10.08 -19.02 -42.57
CA LEU A 147 -10.26 -17.69 -41.99
C LEU A 147 -9.30 -16.63 -42.55
N TYR A 148 -8.08 -17.02 -42.95
CA TYR A 148 -7.06 -16.09 -43.45
C TYR A 148 -7.04 -15.94 -44.98
N HIS A 149 -7.54 -16.90 -45.77
CA HIS A 149 -7.52 -16.85 -47.24
C HIS A 149 -8.85 -16.43 -47.88
N GLU A 150 -9.99 -16.54 -47.18
CA GLU A 150 -11.28 -16.05 -47.69
C GLU A 150 -11.41 -14.52 -47.51
N PRO A 151 -11.90 -13.78 -48.51
CA PRO A 151 -12.05 -12.32 -48.43
C PRO A 151 -12.99 -11.88 -47.30
N ALA A 152 -14.01 -12.69 -46.97
CA ALA A 152 -14.89 -12.44 -45.82
C ALA A 152 -14.14 -12.63 -44.48
N GLY A 153 -13.24 -13.61 -44.39
CA GLY A 153 -12.42 -13.88 -43.21
C GLY A 153 -11.39 -12.78 -42.92
N ILE A 154 -10.76 -12.25 -43.97
CA ILE A 154 -9.80 -11.13 -43.88
C ILE A 154 -10.47 -9.89 -43.26
N VAL A 155 -11.69 -9.55 -43.69
CA VAL A 155 -12.44 -8.39 -43.15
C VAL A 155 -12.75 -8.59 -41.66
N VAL A 156 -13.22 -9.77 -41.28
CA VAL A 156 -13.54 -10.10 -39.87
C VAL A 156 -12.30 -10.05 -38.98
N MET A 157 -11.17 -10.60 -39.44
CA MET A 157 -9.92 -10.56 -38.69
C MET A 157 -9.40 -9.13 -38.52
N THR A 158 -9.51 -8.29 -39.55
CA THR A 158 -9.10 -6.88 -39.48
C THR A 158 -9.94 -6.10 -38.46
N ILE A 159 -11.26 -6.32 -38.42
CA ILE A 159 -12.16 -5.71 -37.44
C ILE A 159 -11.85 -6.19 -36.02
N SER A 160 -11.64 -7.50 -35.83
CA SER A 160 -11.26 -8.07 -34.53
C SER A 160 -9.92 -7.54 -34.00
N LEU A 161 -8.95 -7.33 -34.89
CA LEU A 161 -7.64 -6.77 -34.55
C LEU A 161 -7.79 -5.31 -34.09
N CYS A 162 -8.60 -4.52 -34.79
CA CYS A 162 -8.90 -3.14 -34.40
C CYS A 162 -9.59 -3.07 -33.03
N ILE A 163 -10.56 -3.94 -32.76
CA ILE A 163 -11.23 -4.03 -31.44
C ILE A 163 -10.22 -4.44 -30.37
N TYR A 164 -9.36 -5.41 -30.64
CA TYR A 164 -8.34 -5.86 -29.70
C TYR A 164 -7.31 -4.76 -29.39
N LEU A 165 -6.87 -3.99 -30.40
CA LEU A 165 -6.00 -2.83 -30.24
C LEU A 165 -6.67 -1.73 -29.41
N ALA A 166 -7.95 -1.43 -29.67
CA ALA A 166 -8.70 -0.45 -28.89
C ALA A 166 -8.86 -0.88 -27.43
N ALA A 167 -9.21 -2.15 -27.18
CA ALA A 167 -9.30 -2.73 -25.85
C ALA A 167 -7.94 -2.73 -25.12
N TYR A 168 -6.85 -3.05 -25.83
CA TYR A 168 -5.50 -3.00 -25.29
C TYR A 168 -5.08 -1.57 -24.91
N LEU A 169 -5.39 -0.57 -25.73
CA LEU A 169 -5.08 0.84 -25.44
C LEU A 169 -5.85 1.37 -24.24
N ILE A 170 -7.15 1.06 -24.14
CA ILE A 170 -7.99 1.41 -22.98
C ILE A 170 -7.44 0.72 -21.73
N GLY A 171 -7.11 -0.56 -21.85
CA GLY A 171 -6.59 -1.33 -20.74
C GLY A 171 -5.24 -0.85 -20.23
N LYS A 172 -4.33 -0.49 -21.15
CA LYS A 172 -3.03 0.10 -20.82
C LYS A 172 -3.20 1.44 -20.12
N ARG A 173 -4.16 2.28 -20.54
CA ARG A 173 -4.44 3.56 -19.86
C ARG A 173 -4.90 3.37 -18.42
N MET A 174 -5.80 2.43 -18.13
CA MET A 174 -6.20 2.14 -16.74
C MET A 174 -5.01 1.71 -15.87
N VAL A 175 -4.16 0.81 -16.38
CA VAL A 175 -2.98 0.34 -15.65
C VAL A 175 -1.93 1.45 -15.46
N GLN A 176 -1.84 2.41 -16.38
CA GLN A 176 -0.89 3.52 -16.28
C GLN A 176 -1.33 4.64 -15.33
N PHE A 177 -2.61 4.73 -14.95
CA PHE A 177 -3.07 5.68 -13.92
C PHE A 177 -2.72 5.23 -12.50
N GLU A 178 -2.19 4.01 -12.33
CA GLU A 178 -1.94 3.40 -11.04
C GLU A 178 -0.44 3.16 -10.74
N ILE A 179 0.45 3.62 -11.63
CA ILE A 179 1.91 3.77 -11.40
C ILE A 179 2.23 5.26 -11.33
#